data_AF-A0A524LQB6-F1
#
_entry.id   AF-A0A524LQB6-F1
#
_cell.length_a   1.000
_cell.length_b   1.000
_cell.length_c   1.000
_cell.angle_alpha   90.00
_cell.angle_beta   90.00
_cell.angle_gamma   90.00
#
_symmetry.space_group_name_H-M   'P 1'
#
loop_
_entity.id
_entity.type
_entity.pdbx_description
1 polymer ?
#
loop_
_entity_poly.entity_id
_entity_poly.type
_entity_poly.pdbx_seq_one_letter_code
_entity_poly.pdbx_strand_id
1 'polypeptide(L)' 'EDPFCKTRNPNDEIWTLDHFYKKLLKLESLMNTKTAKIEAKKRTKVLKNFLSEFKRELR' A
#
# COMPACT_ATOMS: atom_id res chain seq x y z
N GLU A 1 -18.37 -5.48 -4.54
CA GLU A 1 -17.32 -4.66 -5.19
C GLU A 1 -15.96 -5.19 -4.75
N ASP A 2 -14.95 -5.15 -5.62
CA ASP A 2 -13.59 -5.67 -5.34
C ASP A 2 -12.72 -4.58 -4.68
N PRO A 3 -12.52 -4.59 -3.36
CA PRO A 3 -11.83 -3.53 -2.64
C PRO A 3 -10.33 -3.52 -2.95
N PHE A 4 -9.77 -4.67 -3.34
CA PHE A 4 -8.33 -4.88 -3.46
C PHE A 4 -7.81 -4.84 -4.90
N CYS A 5 -8.62 -4.42 -5.86
CA CYS A 5 -8.23 -4.35 -7.27
C CYS A 5 -7.63 -5.66 -7.82
N LYS A 6 -8.22 -6.80 -7.46
CA LYS A 6 -7.87 -8.10 -8.05
C LYS A 6 -8.37 -8.26 -9.48
N THR A 7 -9.53 -7.67 -9.80
CA THR A 7 -10.20 -7.81 -11.11
C THR A 7 -10.24 -6.51 -11.91
N ARG A 8 -9.81 -5.38 -11.34
CA ARG A 8 -9.84 -4.05 -11.96
C ARG A 8 -8.52 -3.31 -11.78
N ASN A 9 -8.23 -2.36 -12.66
CA ASN A 9 -7.09 -1.47 -12.49
C ASN A 9 -7.29 -0.55 -11.26
N PRO A 10 -6.23 -0.28 -10.48
CA PRO A 10 -6.30 0.65 -9.36
C PRO A 10 -6.60 2.07 -9.82
N ASN A 11 -7.65 2.67 -9.26
CA ASN A 11 -8.01 4.07 -9.43
C ASN A 11 -8.02 4.76 -8.06
N ASP A 12 -6.92 5.43 -7.74
CA ASP A 12 -6.71 6.11 -6.47
C ASP A 12 -7.42 7.47 -6.35
N GLU A 13 -8.08 7.95 -7.40
CA GLU A 13 -8.94 9.14 -7.35
C GLU A 13 -10.33 8.81 -6.81
N ILE A 14 -10.78 7.56 -6.98
CA ILE A 14 -12.09 7.08 -6.56
C ILE A 14 -11.98 6.22 -5.29
N TRP A 15 -10.92 5.41 -5.18
CA TRP A 15 -10.77 4.43 -4.11
C TRP A 15 -9.48 4.67 -3.32
N THR A 16 -9.62 5.08 -2.06
CA THR A 16 -8.48 5.34 -1.17
C THR A 16 -7.57 4.10 -1.02
N LEU A 17 -8.14 2.90 -1.05
CA LEU A 17 -7.38 1.64 -0.93
C LEU A 17 -6.43 1.41 -2.11
N ASP A 18 -6.80 1.89 -3.31
CA ASP A 18 -5.99 1.75 -4.51
C ASP A 18 -4.71 2.59 -4.44
N HIS A 19 -4.74 3.70 -3.69
CA HIS A 19 -3.58 4.57 -3.46
C HIS A 19 -2.42 3.83 -2.77
N PHE A 20 -2.74 2.85 -1.92
CA PHE A 20 -1.72 2.01 -1.28
C PHE A 20 -0.89 1.27 -2.33
N TYR A 21 -1.54 0.66 -3.32
CA TYR A 21 -0.89 -0.13 -4.36
C TYR A 21 -0.29 0.74 -5.46
N LYS A 22 -0.94 1.86 -5.82
CA LYS A 22 -0.43 2.74 -6.86
C LYS A 22 0.80 3.51 -6.42
N LYS A 23 0.85 3.97 -5.16
CA LYS A 23 1.89 4.89 -4.66
C LYS A 23 2.55 4.42 -3.36
N LEU A 24 1.81 4.31 -2.26
CA LEU A 24 2.41 4.24 -0.91
C LEU A 24 3.37 3.06 -0.74
N LEU A 25 3.01 1.88 -1.25
CA LEU A 25 3.86 0.69 -1.18
C LEU A 25 5.07 0.73 -2.12
N LYS A 26 5.08 1.62 -3.13
CA LYS A 26 6.22 1.78 -4.05
C LYS A 26 7.26 2.77 -3.54
N LEU A 27 6.85 3.70 -2.66
CA LEU A 27 7.72 4.77 -2.15
C LEU A 27 9.01 4.24 -1.50
N GLU A 28 8.98 3.08 -0.85
CA GLU A 28 10.18 2.44 -0.27
C GLU A 28 11.31 2.30 -1.30
N SER A 29 11.00 1.86 -2.52
CA SER A 29 11.99 1.67 -3.58
C SER A 29 12.50 2.98 -4.17
N LEU A 30 11.69 4.04 -4.11
CA LEU A 30 11.93 5.34 -4.71
C LEU A 30 12.72 6.30 -3.81
N MET A 31 13.00 5.91 -2.56
CA MET A 31 13.80 6.75 -1.66
C MET A 31 15.23 6.94 -2.19
N ASN A 32 15.75 8.17 -2.10
CA ASN A 32 17.06 8.50 -2.67
C ASN A 32 18.24 8.07 -1.80
N THR A 33 18.10 8.04 -0.47
CA THR A 33 19.18 7.72 0.45
C THR A 33 19.01 6.33 1.07
N LYS A 34 20.14 5.71 1.48
CA LYS A 34 20.13 4.40 2.15
C LYS A 34 19.34 4.45 3.47
N THR A 35 19.51 5.52 4.24
CA THR A 35 18.79 5.73 5.51
C THR A 35 17.28 5.88 5.29
N ALA A 36 16.87 6.64 4.27
CA ALA A 36 15.46 6.78 3.91
C ALA A 36 14.85 5.45 3.44
N LYS A 37 15.58 4.63 2.65
CA LYS A 37 15.11 3.29 2.26
C LYS A 37 14.89 2.38 3.48
N ILE A 38 15.80 2.39 4.45
CA ILE A 38 15.69 1.58 5.67
C ILE A 38 14.46 2.00 6.49
N GLU A 39 14.25 3.30 6.67
CA GLU A 39 13.11 3.82 7.41
C GLU A 39 11.79 3.57 6.66
N ALA A 40 11.78 3.81 5.35
CA ALA A 40 10.61 3.53 4.50
C ALA A 40 10.24 2.05 4.56
N LYS A 41 11.20 1.12 4.56
CA LYS A 41 10.93 -0.32 4.72
C LYS A 41 10.20 -0.66 6.02
N LYS A 42 10.59 -0.04 7.13
CA LYS A 42 9.88 -0.21 8.42
C LYS A 42 8.44 0.28 8.31
N ARG A 43 8.23 1.44 7.69
CA ARG A 43 6.89 2.04 7.50
C ARG A 43 6.03 1.23 6.54
N THR A 44 6.58 0.74 5.44
CA THR A 44 5.89 -0.16 4.49
C THR A 44 5.38 -1.41 5.20
N LYS A 45 6.14 -1.96 6.15
CA LYS A 45 5.71 -3.13 6.92
C LYS A 45 4.43 -2.83 7.72
N VAL A 46 4.33 -1.66 8.35
CA VAL A 46 3.13 -1.23 9.06
C VAL A 46 1.93 -1.14 8.11
N LEU A 47 2.12 -0.53 6.93
CA LEU A 47 1.05 -0.43 5.91
C LEU A 47 0.58 -1.81 5.44
N LYS A 48 1.50 -2.75 5.19
CA LYS A 48 1.17 -4.13 4.80
C LYS A 48 0.39 -4.86 5.89
N ASN A 49 0.79 -4.68 7.16
CA ASN A 49 0.08 -5.27 8.29
C ASN A 49 -1.35 -4.70 8.38
N PHE A 50 -1.53 -3.38 8.27
CA PHE A 50 -2.84 -2.76 8.24
C PHE A 50 -3.75 -3.34 7.14
N LEU A 51 -3.23 -3.48 5.91
CA LEU A 51 -3.97 -4.06 4.79
C LEU A 51 -4.37 -5.53 5.04
N SER A 52 -3.52 -6.30 5.73
CA SER A 52 -3.81 -7.68 6.11
C SER A 52 -4.96 -7.77 7.11
N GLU A 53 -4.92 -6.93 8.16
CA GLU A 53 -5.97 -6.86 9.17
C GLU A 53 -7.29 -6.37 8.55
N PHE A 54 -7.24 -5.32 7.74
CA PHE A 54 -8.39 -4.79 7.03
C PHE A 54 -9.05 -5.83 6.11
N LYS A 55 -8.24 -6.64 5.41
CA LYS A 55 -8.74 -7.76 4.59
C LYS A 55 -9.44 -8.84 5.43
N ARG A 56 -9.02 -9.03 6.69
CA ARG A 56 -9.66 -9.97 7.61
C ARG A 56 -11.00 -9.45 8.10
N GLU A 57 -11.11 -8.15 8.36
CA GLU A 57 -12.35 -7.50 8.81
C GLU A 57 -13.45 -7.47 7.73
N LEU A 58 -13.06 -7.35 6.45
CA LEU A 58 -13.98 -7.39 5.31
C LEU A 58 -14.56 -8.78 5.00
N ARG A 59 -14.23 -9.80 5.81
CA ARG A 59 -14.56 -11.20 5.55
C ARG A 59 -15.80 -11.66 6.29
#